data_AF-A0A519EPJ6-F1
#
_entry.id   AF-A0A519EPJ6-F1
#
_cell.length_a   1.000
_cell.length_b   1.000
_cell.length_c   1.000
_cell.angle_alpha   90.00
_cell.angle_beta   90.00
_cell.angle_gamma   90.00
#
_symmetry.space_group_name_H-M   'P 1'
#
loop_
_entity.id
_entity.type
_entity.pdbx_description
1 polymer ?
#
loop_
_entity_poly.entity_id
_entity_poly.type
_entity_poly.pdbx_seq_one_letter_code
_entity_poly.pdbx_strand_id
1 'polypeptide(L)'
;MKRLFLQSALALLAAATLGPVAHAQTATVLRVSAIPDEAPTELQRKFKPLGDYLAQATGMQVQFTPVTDYAAVVEGLATNKIDLAWLGGFTFVQAKLRTDGKAVPIVQRAEDEVFTSKFIVPTDSKAKTVADLKGGTFAFGAPSSTSG
;
A
#
# COMPACT_ATOMS: atom_id res chain seq x y z
N MET A 1 5.01 -43.01 70.62
CA MET A 1 6.28 -43.04 69.86
C MET A 1 5.95 -43.10 68.37
N LYS A 2 6.41 -42.11 67.59
CA LYS A 2 6.59 -42.07 66.12
C LYS A 2 5.31 -42.25 65.27
N ARG A 3 4.45 -41.24 65.08
CA ARG A 3 4.51 -40.22 63.99
C ARG A 3 5.76 -40.32 63.10
N LEU A 4 5.62 -40.87 61.88
CA LEU A 4 6.39 -40.56 60.66
C LEU A 4 5.94 -41.54 59.56
N PHE A 5 5.38 -41.06 58.46
CA PHE A 5 5.23 -41.66 57.11
C PHE A 5 4.14 -40.83 56.39
N LEU A 6 4.23 -39.49 56.36
CA LEU A 6 4.98 -38.71 55.37
C LEU A 6 4.99 -39.29 53.94
N GLN A 7 4.03 -38.82 53.14
CA GLN A 7 4.27 -38.18 51.85
C GLN A 7 5.12 -38.95 50.83
N SER A 8 4.50 -39.80 49.99
CA SER A 8 5.15 -40.32 48.77
C SER A 8 4.14 -40.95 47.79
N ALA A 9 3.21 -40.19 47.21
CA ALA A 9 2.43 -40.67 46.06
C ALA A 9 1.77 -39.56 45.22
N LEU A 10 2.32 -38.32 45.23
CA LEU A 10 1.81 -37.21 44.44
C LEU A 10 2.93 -36.63 43.57
N ALA A 11 3.50 -37.44 42.69
CA ALA A 11 4.43 -36.98 41.68
C ALA A 11 4.29 -37.89 40.45
N LEU A 12 4.33 -37.27 39.27
CA LEU A 12 4.16 -37.87 37.93
C LEU A 12 2.73 -38.02 37.42
N LEU A 13 2.05 -36.88 37.18
CA LEU A 13 1.17 -36.74 36.01
C LEU A 13 1.06 -35.27 35.56
N ALA A 14 2.20 -34.61 35.38
CA ALA A 14 2.28 -33.25 34.83
C ALA A 14 3.36 -33.20 33.74
N ALA A 15 3.15 -33.99 32.69
CA ALA A 15 3.90 -33.88 31.44
C ALA A 15 2.91 -33.91 30.26
N ALA A 16 1.87 -33.07 30.34
CA ALA A 16 0.99 -32.80 29.22
C ALA A 16 1.54 -31.60 28.45
N THR A 17 2.34 -31.91 27.44
CA THR A 17 2.42 -31.20 26.15
C THR A 17 2.56 -29.67 26.20
N LEU A 18 3.79 -29.19 26.45
CA LEU A 18 4.25 -27.93 25.85
C LEU A 18 4.60 -28.20 24.38
N GLY A 19 3.58 -28.41 23.56
CA GLY A 19 3.75 -28.26 22.11
C GLY A 19 3.96 -26.79 21.79
N PRO A 20 4.78 -26.43 20.78
CA PRO A 20 4.87 -25.04 20.35
C PRO A 20 3.45 -24.59 19.99
N VAL A 21 2.97 -23.55 20.66
CA VAL A 21 1.79 -22.81 20.21
C VAL A 21 2.22 -22.16 18.90
N ALA A 22 2.04 -22.87 17.79
CA ALA A 22 2.04 -22.27 16.48
C ALA A 22 0.94 -21.23 16.56
N HIS A 23 1.33 -19.95 16.68
CA HIS A 23 0.46 -18.86 16.31
C HIS A 23 0.08 -19.17 14.86
N ALA A 24 -1.12 -19.70 14.66
CA ALA A 24 -1.78 -19.63 13.37
C ALA A 24 -1.91 -18.13 13.10
N GLN A 25 -0.88 -17.57 12.47
CA GLN A 25 -1.00 -16.31 11.76
C GLN A 25 -2.09 -16.60 10.74
N THR A 26 -3.32 -16.22 11.05
CA THR A 26 -4.37 -16.09 10.05
C THR A 26 -3.71 -15.34 8.90
N ALA A 27 -3.49 -16.02 7.77
CA ALA A 27 -2.74 -15.46 6.66
C ALA A 27 -3.53 -14.26 6.12
N THR A 28 -3.28 -13.10 6.71
CA THR A 28 -3.89 -11.84 6.33
C THR A 28 -3.27 -11.46 5.00
N VAL A 29 -4.11 -11.31 3.98
CA VAL A 29 -3.67 -10.85 2.67
C VAL A 29 -3.39 -9.36 2.78
N LEU A 30 -2.16 -8.93 2.49
CA LEU A 30 -1.82 -7.53 2.31
C LEU A 30 -2.22 -7.12 0.89
N ARG A 31 -3.30 -6.33 0.76
CA ARG A 31 -3.81 -5.86 -0.53
C ARG A 31 -3.14 -4.55 -0.88
N VAL A 32 -2.31 -4.58 -1.90
CA VAL A 32 -1.53 -3.45 -2.37
C VAL A 32 -2.11 -2.93 -3.68
N SER A 33 -2.14 -1.61 -3.88
CA SER A 33 -2.53 -1.00 -5.14
C SER A 33 -1.63 0.18 -5.50
N ALA A 34 -1.87 0.76 -6.66
CA ALA A 34 -1.24 1.97 -7.13
C ALA A 34 -2.25 2.79 -7.94
N ILE A 35 -2.08 4.11 -7.95
CA ILE A 35 -2.74 4.95 -8.96
C ILE A 35 -2.42 4.41 -10.37
N PRO A 36 -3.38 4.43 -11.32
CA PRO A 36 -3.17 3.87 -12.65
C PRO A 36 -2.45 4.88 -13.57
N ASP A 37 -1.20 5.20 -13.25
CA ASP A 37 -0.32 6.06 -14.06
C ASP A 37 0.34 5.33 -15.24
N GLU A 38 0.29 4.00 -15.23
CA GLU A 38 0.72 3.11 -16.32
C GLU A 38 -0.31 2.02 -16.60
N ALA A 39 -0.08 1.26 -17.68
CA ALA A 39 -0.90 0.08 -17.99
C ALA A 39 -0.87 -0.92 -16.81
N PRO A 40 -1.99 -1.57 -16.46
CA PRO A 40 -2.06 -2.48 -15.30
C PRO A 40 -1.01 -3.60 -15.31
N THR A 41 -0.67 -4.12 -16.50
CA THR A 41 0.37 -5.15 -16.67
C THR A 41 1.76 -4.63 -16.29
N GLU A 42 2.08 -3.39 -16.64
CA GLU A 42 3.36 -2.75 -16.28
C GLU A 42 3.44 -2.46 -14.78
N LEU A 43 2.35 -1.97 -14.19
CA LEU A 43 2.28 -1.76 -12.74
C LEU A 43 2.48 -3.06 -11.97
N GLN A 44 1.84 -4.14 -12.40
CA GLN A 44 2.01 -5.45 -11.77
C GLN A 44 3.45 -5.96 -11.91
N ARG A 45 4.06 -5.79 -13.09
CA ARG A 45 5.46 -6.15 -13.32
C ARG A 45 6.42 -5.36 -12.42
N LYS A 46 6.23 -4.05 -12.29
CA LYS A 46 7.03 -3.17 -11.42
C LYS A 46 6.81 -3.44 -9.94
N PHE A 47 5.58 -3.80 -9.55
CA PHE A 47 5.25 -4.14 -8.18
C PHE A 47 5.86 -5.47 -7.74
N LYS A 48 6.01 -6.45 -8.64
CA LYS A 48 6.41 -7.82 -8.29
C LYS A 48 7.64 -7.89 -7.35
N PRO A 49 8.77 -7.20 -7.60
CA PRO A 49 9.92 -7.26 -6.70
C PRO A 49 9.61 -6.76 -5.28
N LEU A 50 8.82 -5.68 -5.16
CA LEU A 50 8.38 -5.16 -3.86
C LEU A 50 7.40 -6.12 -3.19
N GLY A 51 6.46 -6.68 -3.94
CA GLY A 51 5.50 -7.66 -3.43
C GLY A 51 6.17 -8.90 -2.86
N ASP A 52 7.15 -9.46 -3.59
CA ASP A 52 7.94 -10.62 -3.14
C ASP A 52 8.71 -10.29 -1.86
N TYR A 53 9.35 -9.12 -1.79
CA TYR A 53 10.06 -8.64 -0.61
C TYR A 53 9.13 -8.49 0.61
N LEU A 54 7.97 -7.85 0.42
CA LEU A 54 6.97 -7.66 1.48
C LEU A 54 6.46 -9.00 1.99
N ALA A 55 6.21 -9.96 1.10
CA ALA A 55 5.77 -11.31 1.48
C ALA A 55 6.81 -12.00 2.36
N GLN A 56 8.09 -11.93 1.97
CA GLN A 56 9.19 -12.49 2.76
C GLN A 56 9.36 -11.79 4.11
N ALA A 57 9.29 -10.45 4.14
CA ALA A 57 9.54 -9.66 5.34
C ALA A 57 8.41 -9.75 6.38
N THR A 58 7.16 -9.92 5.92
CA THR A 58 5.98 -9.91 6.79
C THR A 58 5.42 -11.31 7.08
N GLY A 59 5.76 -12.31 6.25
CA GLY A 59 5.11 -13.62 6.27
C GLY A 59 3.66 -13.61 5.75
N MET A 60 3.18 -12.48 5.21
CA MET A 60 1.82 -12.33 4.68
C MET A 60 1.75 -12.73 3.21
N GLN A 61 0.56 -13.14 2.77
CA GLN A 61 0.27 -13.18 1.33
C GLN A 61 0.14 -11.74 0.83
N VAL A 62 0.87 -11.38 -0.22
CA VAL A 62 0.80 -10.03 -0.81
C VAL A 62 0.10 -10.11 -2.16
N GLN A 63 -0.95 -9.31 -2.34
CA GLN A 63 -1.75 -9.27 -3.56
C GLN A 63 -1.76 -7.86 -4.14
N PHE A 64 -1.42 -7.73 -5.42
CA PHE A 64 -1.65 -6.49 -6.16
C PHE A 64 -3.09 -6.44 -6.68
N THR A 65 -3.81 -5.39 -6.33
CA THR A 65 -5.19 -5.12 -6.75
C THR A 65 -5.16 -3.92 -7.70
N PRO A 66 -5.27 -4.11 -9.02
CA PRO A 66 -5.36 -2.99 -9.95
C PRO A 66 -6.69 -2.25 -9.77
N VAL A 67 -6.68 -0.95 -10.06
CA VAL A 67 -7.87 -0.09 -10.05
C VAL A 67 -8.05 0.60 -11.40
N THR A 68 -9.25 1.15 -11.64
CA THR A 68 -9.62 1.79 -12.90
C THR A 68 -9.28 3.27 -12.95
N ASP A 69 -9.19 3.93 -11.80
CA ASP A 69 -8.89 5.37 -11.70
C ASP A 69 -8.28 5.72 -10.32
N TYR A 70 -7.84 6.97 -10.20
CA TYR A 70 -7.19 7.50 -9.01
C TYR A 70 -8.14 7.57 -7.79
N ALA A 71 -9.42 7.88 -7.99
CA ALA A 71 -10.40 7.96 -6.90
C ALA A 71 -10.69 6.57 -6.31
N ALA A 72 -10.67 5.52 -7.14
CA ALA A 72 -10.85 4.14 -6.69
C ALA A 72 -9.77 3.68 -5.71
N VAL A 73 -8.51 4.15 -5.82
CA VAL A 73 -7.47 3.85 -4.82
C VAL A 73 -7.81 4.50 -3.47
N VAL A 74 -8.21 5.77 -3.50
CA VAL A 74 -8.59 6.54 -2.31
C VAL A 74 -9.77 5.88 -1.59
N GLU A 75 -10.82 5.52 -2.32
CA GLU A 75 -11.97 4.83 -1.76
C GLU A 75 -11.63 3.41 -1.30
N GLY A 76 -10.73 2.73 -1.99
CA GLY A 76 -10.25 1.42 -1.59
C GLY A 76 -9.53 1.44 -0.23
N LEU A 77 -8.73 2.47 0.04
CA LEU A 77 -8.15 2.70 1.37
C LEU A 77 -9.24 3.06 2.40
N ALA A 78 -10.13 3.99 2.06
CA ALA A 78 -11.19 4.45 2.97
C ALA A 78 -12.17 3.33 3.39
N THR A 79 -12.38 2.35 2.50
CA THR A 79 -13.30 1.22 2.73
C THR A 79 -12.59 -0.07 3.14
N ASN A 80 -11.30 -0.02 3.48
CA ASN A 80 -10.48 -1.19 3.83
C ASN A 80 -10.53 -2.30 2.77
N LYS A 81 -10.60 -1.95 1.48
CA LYS A 81 -10.42 -2.87 0.35
C LYS A 81 -8.96 -2.93 -0.12
N ILE A 82 -8.18 -1.90 0.20
CA ILE A 82 -6.74 -1.78 -0.03
C ILE A 82 -6.10 -1.45 1.32
N ASP A 83 -4.95 -2.06 1.60
CA ASP A 83 -4.21 -1.88 2.85
C ASP A 83 -2.98 -0.97 2.65
N LEU A 84 -2.40 -1.00 1.46
CA LEU A 84 -1.22 -0.20 1.08
C LEU A 84 -1.40 0.31 -0.35
N ALA A 85 -1.06 1.58 -0.60
CA ALA A 85 -1.15 2.13 -1.95
C ALA A 85 0.03 3.02 -2.30
N TRP A 86 0.47 2.94 -3.55
CA TRP A 86 1.28 3.97 -4.19
C TRP A 86 0.38 5.12 -4.67
N LEU A 87 0.61 6.31 -4.14
CA LEU A 87 -0.21 7.50 -4.37
C LEU A 87 0.65 8.67 -4.86
N GLY A 88 0.05 9.55 -5.66
CA GLY A 88 0.57 10.92 -5.83
C GLY A 88 0.19 11.83 -4.66
N GLY A 89 0.79 13.01 -4.60
CA GLY A 89 0.61 13.97 -3.50
C GLY A 89 -0.86 14.35 -3.23
N PHE A 90 -1.61 14.71 -4.28
CA PHE A 90 -3.02 15.08 -4.14
C PHE A 90 -3.88 13.88 -3.71
N THR A 91 -3.68 12.70 -4.30
CA THR A 91 -4.38 11.49 -3.87
C THR A 91 -4.05 11.07 -2.43
N PHE A 92 -2.84 11.33 -1.94
CA PHE A 92 -2.51 11.12 -0.53
C PHE A 92 -3.29 12.07 0.38
N VAL A 93 -3.36 13.36 0.03
CA VAL A 93 -4.19 14.33 0.78
C VAL A 93 -5.65 13.87 0.81
N GLN A 94 -6.20 13.44 -0.32
CA GLN A 94 -7.56 12.90 -0.40
C GLN A 94 -7.73 11.65 0.47
N ALA A 95 -6.82 10.67 0.39
CA ALA A 95 -6.85 9.46 1.21
C ALA A 95 -6.80 9.80 2.71
N LYS A 96 -5.94 10.73 3.12
CA LYS A 96 -5.85 11.17 4.51
C LYS A 96 -7.16 11.80 5.00
N LEU A 97 -7.82 12.61 4.18
CA LEU A 97 -9.12 13.20 4.52
C LEU A 97 -10.23 12.13 4.56
N ARG A 98 -10.30 11.25 3.56
CA ARG A 98 -11.35 10.22 3.44
C ARG A 98 -11.25 9.10 4.48
N THR A 99 -10.08 8.93 5.08
CA THR A 99 -9.82 7.92 6.13
C THR A 99 -9.84 8.52 7.55
N ASP A 100 -10.27 9.77 7.71
CA ASP A 100 -10.21 10.52 8.98
C ASP A 100 -8.79 10.53 9.60
N GLY A 101 -7.77 10.66 8.76
CA GLY A 101 -6.36 10.70 9.16
C GLY A 101 -5.68 9.35 9.33
N LYS A 102 -6.37 8.23 9.07
CA LYS A 102 -5.81 6.87 9.27
C LYS A 102 -4.86 6.43 8.14
N ALA A 103 -4.87 7.07 6.98
CA ALA A 103 -3.86 6.84 5.95
C ALA A 103 -2.50 7.39 6.40
N VAL A 104 -1.56 6.47 6.71
CA VAL A 104 -0.22 6.81 7.20
C VAL A 104 0.78 6.80 6.03
N PRO A 105 1.54 7.88 5.80
CA PRO A 105 2.63 7.87 4.83
C PRO A 105 3.79 7.04 5.39
N ILE A 106 4.36 6.15 4.56
CA ILE A 106 5.44 5.23 4.99
C ILE A 106 6.77 5.61 4.32
N VAL A 107 6.73 5.89 3.03
CA VAL A 107 7.93 6.16 2.21
C VAL A 107 7.55 7.04 1.02
N GLN A 108 8.51 7.84 0.56
CA GLN A 108 8.48 8.56 -0.72
C GLN A 108 9.86 8.46 -1.37
N ARG A 109 9.96 8.68 -2.69
CA ARG A 109 11.26 8.82 -3.34
C ARG A 109 11.78 10.25 -3.12
N ALA A 110 13.10 10.42 -3.12
CA ALA A 110 13.70 11.76 -3.00
C ALA A 110 13.27 12.70 -4.15
N GLU A 111 13.05 12.14 -5.35
CA GLU A 111 12.55 12.88 -6.52
C GLU A 111 11.09 13.36 -6.37
N ASP A 112 10.26 12.66 -5.59
CA ASP A 112 8.86 13.06 -5.34
C ASP A 112 8.76 14.32 -4.47
N GLU A 113 9.82 14.68 -3.73
CA GLU A 113 9.85 15.88 -2.89
C GLU A 113 10.06 17.18 -3.70
N VAL A 114 10.74 17.06 -4.84
CA VAL A 114 11.20 18.21 -5.65
C VAL A 114 10.65 18.22 -7.08
N PHE A 115 9.68 17.34 -7.38
CA PHE A 115 9.10 17.23 -8.72
C PHE A 115 8.36 18.50 -9.14
N THR A 116 8.18 18.68 -10.45
CA THR A 116 7.41 19.79 -11.02
C THR A 116 6.49 19.30 -12.13
N SER A 117 5.31 19.90 -12.24
CA SER A 117 4.42 19.72 -13.39
C SER A 117 5.03 20.34 -14.65
N LYS A 118 4.81 19.70 -15.81
CA LYS A 118 5.29 20.19 -17.10
C LYS A 118 4.13 20.25 -18.09
N PHE A 119 4.11 21.31 -18.88
CA PHE A 119 3.29 21.40 -20.08
C PHE A 119 4.14 20.94 -21.27
N ILE A 120 3.67 19.93 -22.00
CA ILE A 120 4.38 19.35 -23.14
C ILE A 120 3.55 19.61 -24.39
N VAL A 121 4.23 19.98 -25.48
CA VAL A 121 3.62 20.25 -26.78
C VAL A 121 4.27 19.39 -27.86
N PRO A 122 3.59 19.14 -28.99
CA PRO A 122 4.21 18.50 -30.17
C PRO A 122 5.49 19.21 -30.61
N THR A 123 6.42 18.46 -31.21
CA THR A 123 7.73 18.99 -31.62
C THR A 123 7.65 20.10 -32.66
N ASP A 124 6.57 20.14 -33.43
CA ASP A 124 6.26 21.16 -34.44
C ASP A 124 5.41 22.32 -33.91
N SER A 125 5.08 22.32 -32.61
CA SER A 125 4.33 23.41 -31.98
C SER A 125 5.13 24.71 -31.91
N LYS A 126 4.45 25.83 -32.23
CA LYS A 126 5.03 27.17 -32.11
C LYS A 126 4.92 27.77 -30.71
N ALA A 127 4.17 27.15 -29.80
CA ALA A 127 3.97 27.65 -28.44
C ALA A 127 5.29 27.71 -27.67
N LYS A 128 5.55 28.83 -27.00
CA LYS A 128 6.72 29.06 -26.13
C LYS A 128 6.34 29.43 -24.70
N THR A 129 5.09 29.85 -24.51
CA THR A 129 4.53 30.25 -23.22
C THR A 129 3.19 29.56 -22.99
N VAL A 130 2.73 29.54 -21.73
CA VAL A 130 1.40 29.01 -21.39
C VAL A 130 0.28 29.82 -22.06
N ALA A 131 0.49 31.12 -22.26
CA ALA A 131 -0.48 31.99 -22.93
C ALA A 131 -0.75 31.56 -24.38
N ASP A 132 0.27 31.03 -25.06
CA ASP A 132 0.17 30.55 -26.45
C ASP A 132 -0.74 29.31 -26.58
N LEU A 133 -1.05 28.63 -25.47
CA LEU A 133 -1.92 27.45 -25.45
C LEU A 133 -3.41 27.81 -25.46
N LYS A 134 -3.75 29.09 -25.24
CA LYS A 134 -5.15 29.53 -25.12
C LYS A 134 -5.91 29.27 -26.42
N GLY A 135 -7.08 28.64 -26.30
CA GLY A 135 -7.93 28.29 -27.44
C GLY A 135 -7.53 27.02 -28.19
N GLY A 136 -6.41 26.39 -27.81
CA GLY A 136 -6.05 25.06 -28.29
C GLY A 136 -6.80 23.93 -27.59
N THR A 137 -6.63 22.71 -28.10
CA THR A 137 -7.08 21.49 -27.42
C THR A 137 -6.04 21.07 -26.39
N PHE A 138 -6.48 20.78 -25.17
CA PHE A 138 -5.61 20.35 -24.08
C PHE A 138 -6.03 18.96 -23.58
N ALA A 139 -5.05 18.06 -23.44
CA ALA A 139 -5.25 16.75 -22.83
C ALA A 139 -4.85 16.84 -21.35
N PHE A 140 -5.84 16.93 -20.47
CA PHE A 140 -5.62 16.81 -19.03
C PHE A 140 -5.47 15.33 -18.66
N GLY A 141 -4.63 15.04 -17.68
CA GLY A 141 -4.64 13.78 -16.96
C GLY A 141 -5.84 13.68 -16.01
N ALA A 142 -5.74 12.82 -15.02
CA ALA A 142 -6.83 12.60 -14.09
C ALA A 142 -7.12 13.87 -13.25
N PRO A 143 -8.39 14.20 -12.95
CA PRO A 143 -8.72 15.35 -12.09
C PRO A 143 -8.07 15.31 -10.69
N SER A 144 -7.69 14.12 -10.21
CA SER A 144 -6.97 13.91 -8.95
C SER A 144 -5.46 13.67 -9.12
N SER A 145 -4.93 13.83 -10.35
CA SER A 145 -3.49 13.88 -10.60
C SER A 145 -2.90 15.15 -9.98
N THR A 146 -1.73 15.03 -9.36
CA THR A 146 -1.04 16.21 -8.78
C THR A 146 -0.34 17.02 -9.87
N SER A 147 0.28 16.34 -10.83
CA SER A 147 1.05 16.96 -11.90
C SER A 147 0.21 17.47 -13.07
N GLY A 148 -1.08 17.17 -13.08
CA GLY A 148 -1.96 17.35 -14.21
C GLY A 148 -2.25 16.05 -14.94
#